data_AF-A0A388L112-F1
#
_entry.id   AF-A0A388L112-F1
#
_cell.length_a   1.000
_cell.length_b   1.000
_cell.length_c   1.000
_cell.angle_alpha   90.00
_cell.angle_beta   90.00
_cell.angle_gamma   90.00
#
_symmetry.space_group_name_H-M   'P 1'
#
loop_
_entity.id
_entity.type
_entity.pdbx_description
1 polymer ?
#
loop_
_entity_poly.entity_id
_entity_poly.type
_entity_poly.pdbx_seq_one_letter_code
_entity_poly.pdbx_strand_id
1 'polypeptide(L)'
;MAASVSGAKLACRFHGGHHLNPQFHGPVGCEARYRGMTVRTAMIGGLSVCHVASVGTQAARICAEAQGQGQILGSDSSNQQRPAPQSGAASTGRQTQRMPSGSPSISPSATLPPSSTFRPLADIICDLNRKVPENLLKIKIDHGFQLKYIPWFHANRMLNFYAPGRGRMGRASGMRQAGYRRARRCSSTACFASSGHPVAATTSLKQDEELRSSSSETEQRQTLSITQPDDWHLHLRDGSFIASVAKHSTEQFARAIIMPNLRPPVTTTDMATQYRDRILAALPVGSNFEPLMTLYLTDNTTPEEIQKAKQSAVVHAIKLYPAGATTNSDQGVSNVNRCMPALERMVEVGLPLLVHGEVTDASVDVFDRERVFIERVLDPLLKKLPKLRVVMEHVTTSDAVDFVESFPEGMVAATVTPQHLLLNRNAIFTGGLRPHNYCLPVLKRESHRRRLIEVVTSGSRQFFLGTDSAPHERQTKESSCGCAGIYSAHAALSLYAHAFEQAGALHMLEAFASFNGPDFYGLPRNTKQITLVKEPWVVPETYAFGDGWHGDVRNITFSPDNKTVTVVYRVTIRGADGEVWRESSGTASTSDDGFGDPVQKAEGMAFRRACARFGLGLHLYHDEDKT
;
A
#
# COMPACT_ATOMS: atom_id res chain seq x y z
N MET A 1 48.05 22.80 -31.17
CA MET A 1 48.45 23.29 -32.51
C MET A 1 47.28 23.14 -33.45
N ALA A 2 47.12 24.12 -34.33
CA ALA A 2 45.98 24.30 -35.23
C ALA A 2 45.75 23.16 -36.22
N ALA A 3 44.49 22.95 -36.62
CA ALA A 3 44.05 23.08 -38.02
C ALA A 3 42.53 22.84 -38.14
N SER A 4 41.85 23.78 -38.78
CA SER A 4 40.48 23.69 -39.28
C SER A 4 40.36 22.67 -40.43
N VAL A 5 39.14 22.18 -40.71
CA VAL A 5 38.42 22.34 -42.01
C VAL A 5 37.07 21.58 -41.97
N SER A 6 36.07 22.21 -42.61
CA SER A 6 34.69 21.82 -43.01
C SER A 6 34.31 20.33 -42.95
N GLY A 7 33.09 19.90 -42.61
CA GLY A 7 31.76 20.46 -42.92
C GLY A 7 31.07 19.56 -43.96
N ALA A 8 30.03 18.81 -43.59
CA ALA A 8 29.05 18.24 -44.53
C ALA A 8 27.74 17.83 -43.83
N LYS A 9 26.64 18.27 -44.42
CA LYS A 9 25.23 18.10 -44.03
C LYS A 9 24.72 16.69 -44.36
N LEU A 10 23.80 16.15 -43.55
CA LEU A 10 22.91 15.06 -43.96
C LEU A 10 21.48 15.61 -44.10
N ALA A 11 20.94 15.54 -45.32
CA ALA A 11 19.60 15.97 -45.68
C ALA A 11 18.61 14.79 -45.59
N CYS A 12 17.46 15.01 -44.96
CA CYS A 12 16.30 14.13 -45.04
C CYS A 12 15.47 14.49 -46.28
N ARG A 13 15.12 13.49 -47.10
CA ARG A 13 14.15 13.61 -48.19
C ARG A 13 12.75 13.27 -47.67
N PHE A 14 11.81 14.18 -47.85
CA PHE A 14 10.37 13.88 -47.99
C PHE A 14 9.99 14.10 -49.46
N HIS A 15 9.13 13.25 -50.00
CA HIS A 15 8.53 13.38 -51.33
C HIS A 15 7.01 13.35 -51.21
N GLY A 16 6.36 14.27 -51.92
CA GLY A 16 4.92 14.44 -51.99
C GLY A 16 4.59 15.90 -52.34
N GLY A 17 4.81 16.29 -53.60
CA GLY A 17 4.46 17.61 -54.12
C GLY A 17 3.05 17.66 -54.69
N HIS A 18 2.46 18.85 -54.78
CA HIS A 18 2.12 19.50 -56.06
C HIS A 18 1.52 20.93 -55.86
N HIS A 19 2.07 21.87 -56.65
CA HIS A 19 1.52 23.11 -57.24
C HIS A 19 1.28 24.43 -56.43
N LEU A 20 2.31 25.29 -56.51
CA LEU A 20 2.38 26.71 -56.99
C LEU A 20 1.10 27.58 -57.12
N ASN A 21 1.06 28.76 -56.46
CA ASN A 21 1.36 30.09 -57.04
C ASN A 21 1.46 31.18 -55.93
N PRO A 22 2.24 32.28 -56.09
CA PRO A 22 2.60 33.23 -55.03
C PRO A 22 1.77 34.54 -55.08
N GLN A 23 2.02 35.39 -54.09
CA GLN A 23 1.54 36.78 -53.87
C GLN A 23 0.46 36.90 -52.80
N PHE A 24 0.85 37.29 -51.58
CA PHE A 24 0.25 38.40 -50.81
C PHE A 24 1.16 38.69 -49.60
N HIS A 25 1.58 39.95 -49.47
CA HIS A 25 2.33 40.47 -48.34
C HIS A 25 1.42 40.64 -47.12
N GLY A 26 1.82 40.11 -45.96
CA GLY A 26 1.23 40.43 -44.65
C GLY A 26 1.35 39.28 -43.63
N PRO A 27 1.74 39.52 -42.36
CA PRO A 27 1.79 38.46 -41.35
C PRO A 27 0.36 38.11 -40.89
N VAL A 28 -0.08 36.90 -41.23
CA VAL A 28 -1.32 36.30 -40.72
C VAL A 28 -1.06 35.76 -39.31
N GLY A 29 -1.73 36.33 -38.30
CA GLY A 29 -1.73 35.82 -36.93
C GLY A 29 -2.73 34.67 -36.77
N CYS A 30 -2.33 33.62 -36.03
CA CYS A 30 -3.27 32.59 -35.56
C CYS A 30 -3.96 33.08 -34.27
N GLU A 31 -5.29 33.20 -34.32
CA GLU A 31 -6.16 33.42 -33.17
C GLU A 31 -6.60 32.07 -32.61
N ALA A 32 -6.33 31.79 -31.32
CA ALA A 32 -6.94 30.67 -30.61
C ALA A 32 -7.67 31.21 -29.37
N ARG A 33 -8.97 30.92 -29.26
CA ARG A 33 -9.83 31.35 -28.14
C ARG A 33 -10.05 30.19 -27.16
N TYR A 34 -9.75 30.41 -25.89
CA TYR A 34 -10.24 29.58 -24.78
C TYR A 34 -10.71 30.49 -23.64
N ARG A 35 -12.00 30.38 -23.29
CA ARG A 35 -12.64 31.02 -22.12
C ARG A 35 -12.37 32.53 -21.93
N GLY A 36 -12.65 33.32 -22.97
CA GLY A 36 -12.95 34.75 -22.80
C GLY A 36 -11.78 35.68 -22.43
N MET A 37 -10.53 35.26 -22.59
CA MET A 37 -9.36 36.14 -22.43
C MET A 37 -8.53 36.18 -23.72
N THR A 38 -8.22 37.39 -24.19
CA THR A 38 -7.37 37.64 -25.37
C THR A 38 -5.94 37.93 -24.91
N VAL A 39 -4.96 37.11 -25.32
CA VAL A 39 -3.53 37.36 -25.08
C VAL A 39 -2.84 37.55 -26.43
N ARG A 40 -2.18 38.71 -26.61
CA ARG A 40 -1.33 39.00 -27.78
C ARG A 40 0.13 38.80 -27.38
N THR A 41 0.85 37.94 -28.10
CA THR A 41 2.30 37.78 -27.93
C THR A 41 3.00 38.36 -29.15
N ALA A 42 3.86 39.37 -28.94
CA ALA A 42 4.80 39.84 -29.95
C ALA A 42 6.20 39.30 -29.59
N MET A 43 6.84 38.61 -30.54
CA MET A 43 8.23 38.14 -30.41
C MET A 43 9.18 39.19 -31.00
N ILE A 44 9.93 39.88 -30.14
CA ILE A 44 11.16 40.58 -30.50
C ILE A 44 12.16 40.34 -29.35
N GLY A 45 13.29 39.69 -29.63
CA GLY A 45 14.50 39.69 -28.80
C GLY A 45 14.40 38.97 -27.44
N GLY A 46 15.06 37.82 -27.32
CA GLY A 46 14.99 36.97 -26.12
C GLY A 46 15.32 37.66 -24.80
N LEU A 47 14.33 37.67 -23.88
CA LEU A 47 14.40 37.60 -22.41
C LEU A 47 12.98 37.87 -21.88
N SER A 48 12.37 36.95 -21.13
CA SER A 48 11.07 37.17 -20.50
C SER A 48 11.24 37.32 -18.99
N VAL A 49 11.04 38.55 -18.50
CA VAL A 49 10.82 38.90 -17.09
C VAL A 49 9.32 39.08 -16.90
N CYS A 50 8.68 38.23 -16.08
CA CYS A 50 7.30 38.45 -15.63
C CYS A 50 7.31 39.07 -14.23
N HIS A 51 6.94 40.35 -14.14
CA HIS A 51 6.44 40.97 -12.91
C HIS A 51 5.00 40.51 -12.69
N VAL A 52 4.70 39.90 -11.54
CA VAL A 52 3.32 39.68 -11.07
C VAL A 52 3.08 40.60 -9.89
N ALA A 53 2.19 41.56 -10.08
CA ALA A 53 1.70 42.45 -9.03
C ALA A 53 0.78 41.70 -8.06
N SER A 54 0.89 42.09 -6.79
CA SER A 54 0.11 41.68 -5.61
C SER A 54 -1.41 41.55 -5.85
N VAL A 55 -1.98 40.40 -5.46
CA VAL A 55 -3.40 40.27 -5.10
C VAL A 55 -3.48 39.57 -3.74
N GLY A 56 -2.99 40.26 -2.72
CA GLY A 56 -3.19 39.90 -1.32
C GLY A 56 -4.11 40.91 -0.65
N THR A 57 -5.42 40.88 -0.91
CA THR A 57 -6.40 41.69 -0.14
C THR A 57 -7.89 41.31 -0.32
N GLN A 58 -8.23 40.08 -0.74
CA GLN A 58 -9.64 39.69 -0.91
C GLN A 58 -10.13 38.55 0.01
N ALA A 59 -9.23 37.84 0.71
CA ALA A 59 -9.60 36.82 1.69
C ALA A 59 -9.91 37.38 3.09
N ALA A 60 -9.54 38.64 3.38
CA ALA A 60 -9.73 39.25 4.70
C ALA A 60 -11.04 40.05 4.85
N ARG A 61 -11.84 40.20 3.79
CA ARG A 61 -13.14 40.93 3.85
C ARG A 61 -14.37 40.04 3.99
N ILE A 62 -14.26 38.74 3.71
CA ILE A 62 -15.41 37.81 3.77
C ILE A 62 -15.73 37.35 5.21
N CYS A 63 -14.81 37.51 6.17
CA CYS A 63 -15.06 37.17 7.58
C CYS A 63 -15.59 38.35 8.43
N ALA A 64 -15.71 39.57 7.90
CA ALA A 64 -16.12 40.74 8.66
C ALA A 64 -17.52 41.28 8.31
N GLU A 65 -18.19 40.74 7.27
CA GLU A 65 -19.55 41.17 6.85
C GLU A 65 -20.67 40.23 7.32
N ALA A 66 -20.37 39.21 8.13
CA ALA A 66 -21.36 38.30 8.72
C ALA A 66 -21.83 38.71 10.13
N GLN A 67 -21.40 39.87 10.64
CA GLN A 67 -21.81 40.39 11.94
C GLN A 67 -22.21 41.87 11.82
N GLY A 68 -23.47 42.09 11.46
CA GLY A 68 -24.09 43.41 11.57
C GLY A 68 -24.96 43.76 10.38
N GLN A 69 -26.21 43.32 10.39
CA GLN A 69 -27.37 44.07 9.91
C GLN A 69 -28.64 43.24 10.13
N GLY A 70 -29.62 43.83 10.81
CA GLY A 70 -30.94 43.21 11.00
C GLY A 70 -31.71 43.70 12.23
N GLN A 71 -31.92 45.01 12.39
CA GLN A 71 -33.08 45.54 13.11
C GLN A 71 -34.14 45.92 12.08
N ILE A 72 -35.42 45.58 12.34
CA ILE A 72 -36.61 46.45 12.36
C ILE A 72 -37.94 45.65 12.19
N LEU A 73 -38.82 45.83 13.21
CA LEU A 73 -40.31 45.86 13.27
C LEU A 73 -41.22 44.60 13.32
N GLY A 74 -42.20 44.69 14.25
CA GLY A 74 -43.53 44.04 14.24
C GLY A 74 -43.81 43.12 15.44
N SER A 75 -44.23 43.61 16.62
CA SER A 75 -45.61 43.90 17.06
C SER A 75 -46.28 42.77 17.89
N ASP A 76 -46.52 43.09 19.16
CA ASP A 76 -47.67 42.80 20.04
C ASP A 76 -48.27 41.39 20.20
N SER A 77 -48.35 40.95 21.47
CA SER A 77 -49.61 40.84 22.26
C SER A 77 -49.58 39.69 23.29
N SER A 78 -49.45 40.12 24.56
CA SER A 78 -50.14 39.67 25.78
C SER A 78 -50.97 38.38 25.81
N ASN A 79 -50.70 37.52 26.81
CA ASN A 79 -51.64 37.19 27.91
C ASN A 79 -50.91 36.39 29.00
N GLN A 80 -50.55 36.99 30.14
CA GLN A 80 -51.27 36.87 31.43
C GLN A 80 -51.91 35.51 31.71
N GLN A 81 -51.41 34.77 32.70
CA GLN A 81 -52.03 34.70 34.04
C GLN A 81 -51.16 33.90 35.04
N ARG A 82 -50.91 34.54 36.19
CA ARG A 82 -50.47 34.01 37.50
C ARG A 82 -51.62 33.18 38.14
N PRO A 83 -51.58 32.72 39.42
CA PRO A 83 -50.51 32.60 40.44
C PRO A 83 -50.38 31.15 40.98
N ALA A 84 -49.28 30.69 41.60
CA ALA A 84 -48.86 30.85 43.02
C ALA A 84 -49.87 30.29 44.06
N PRO A 85 -49.53 30.02 45.35
CA PRO A 85 -48.22 29.86 45.99
C PRO A 85 -48.23 28.88 47.21
N GLN A 86 -47.18 28.96 48.05
CA GLN A 86 -47.16 28.71 49.52
C GLN A 86 -47.16 27.23 49.97
N SER A 87 -46.55 26.80 51.07
CA SER A 87 -45.75 27.32 52.20
C SER A 87 -45.40 26.05 53.01
N GLY A 88 -44.29 25.86 53.72
CA GLY A 88 -43.68 26.66 54.76
C GLY A 88 -43.28 25.74 55.94
N ALA A 89 -42.19 26.10 56.63
CA ALA A 89 -41.72 25.68 57.98
C ALA A 89 -41.37 24.20 58.23
N ALA A 90 -40.13 23.77 58.50
CA ALA A 90 -39.13 24.12 59.54
C ALA A 90 -39.27 23.35 60.87
N SER A 91 -38.38 22.37 61.12
CA SER A 91 -37.78 22.12 62.45
C SER A 91 -36.53 21.22 62.36
N THR A 92 -35.39 21.86 62.54
CA THR A 92 -34.15 21.46 63.26
C THR A 92 -33.90 19.99 63.66
N GLY A 93 -32.78 19.45 63.17
CA GLY A 93 -32.06 18.29 63.72
C GLY A 93 -30.73 18.09 62.99
N ARG A 94 -29.61 18.26 63.70
CA ARG A 94 -28.24 18.47 63.20
C ARG A 94 -27.55 17.15 62.80
N GLN A 95 -26.67 17.25 61.78
CA GLN A 95 -25.53 16.37 61.45
C GLN A 95 -25.90 14.97 60.92
N THR A 96 -25.55 14.50 59.72
CA THR A 96 -24.42 14.77 58.80
C THR A 96 -24.84 14.35 57.36
N GLN A 97 -24.38 15.10 56.35
CA GLN A 97 -24.74 15.04 54.92
C GLN A 97 -24.56 13.64 54.27
N ARG A 98 -25.63 13.04 53.70
CA ARG A 98 -26.08 12.97 52.26
C ARG A 98 -25.38 11.83 51.46
N MET A 99 -25.94 10.65 51.18
CA MET A 99 -27.11 10.16 50.39
C MET A 99 -27.15 10.47 48.86
N PRO A 100 -27.72 9.56 48.03
CA PRO A 100 -27.46 9.36 46.59
C PRO A 100 -28.65 9.64 45.64
N SER A 101 -28.41 9.41 44.32
CA SER A 101 -29.34 8.97 43.25
C SER A 101 -30.37 9.92 42.62
N GLY A 102 -30.56 9.79 41.29
CA GLY A 102 -31.82 10.05 40.59
C GLY A 102 -31.74 10.87 39.29
N SER A 103 -31.90 10.18 38.14
CA SER A 103 -32.20 10.73 36.80
C SER A 103 -33.54 11.48 36.75
N PRO A 104 -33.82 12.29 35.71
CA PRO A 104 -34.75 11.79 34.68
C PRO A 104 -34.45 12.23 33.23
N SER A 105 -35.02 11.46 32.32
CA SER A 105 -35.05 11.54 30.85
C SER A 105 -35.73 12.77 30.26
N ILE A 106 -35.39 13.11 29.00
CA ILE A 106 -36.29 13.27 27.83
C ILE A 106 -35.43 13.57 26.57
N SER A 107 -35.67 12.79 25.51
CA SER A 107 -35.39 13.08 24.08
C SER A 107 -36.75 13.32 23.39
N PRO A 108 -36.89 13.83 22.13
CA PRO A 108 -35.94 13.74 21.02
C PRO A 108 -35.90 14.95 20.05
N SER A 109 -35.07 14.79 19.01
CA SER A 109 -35.02 15.54 17.74
C SER A 109 -33.77 16.40 17.56
N ALA A 110 -32.68 15.73 17.22
CA ALA A 110 -31.65 16.29 16.37
C ALA A 110 -31.14 15.15 15.48
N THR A 111 -31.48 15.24 14.21
CA THR A 111 -31.01 14.37 13.13
C THR A 111 -29.48 14.27 13.21
N LEU A 112 -28.95 13.07 13.46
CA LEU A 112 -27.51 12.81 13.42
C LEU A 112 -27.01 13.11 12.00
N PRO A 113 -26.01 13.99 11.81
CA PRO A 113 -25.41 14.18 10.50
C PRO A 113 -24.63 12.91 10.11
N PRO A 114 -24.50 12.63 8.81
CA PRO A 114 -23.79 11.43 8.36
C PRO A 114 -22.35 11.49 8.85
N SER A 115 -21.86 10.37 9.38
CA SER A 115 -20.49 10.14 9.83
C SER A 115 -19.48 10.48 8.72
N SER A 116 -19.04 11.75 8.64
CA SER A 116 -17.98 12.12 7.70
C SER A 116 -16.67 11.55 8.24
N THR A 117 -16.18 10.58 7.49
CA THR A 117 -15.01 9.76 7.77
C THR A 117 -13.70 10.50 7.48
N PHE A 118 -13.80 11.77 7.13
CA PHE A 118 -12.73 12.73 6.89
C PHE A 118 -13.08 14.04 7.59
N ARG A 119 -12.05 14.84 7.93
CA ARG A 119 -12.24 16.22 8.37
C ARG A 119 -12.45 17.11 7.14
N PRO A 120 -13.23 18.21 7.23
CA PRO A 120 -13.26 19.22 6.18
C PRO A 120 -11.85 19.71 5.83
N LEU A 121 -11.56 19.93 4.54
CA LEU A 121 -10.27 20.41 4.07
C LEU A 121 -9.86 21.71 4.77
N ALA A 122 -10.82 22.60 5.02
CA ALA A 122 -10.60 23.85 5.74
C ALA A 122 -10.00 23.63 7.13
N ASP A 123 -10.48 22.63 7.88
CA ASP A 123 -10.00 22.32 9.22
C ASP A 123 -8.59 21.70 9.20
N ILE A 124 -8.34 20.82 8.23
CA ILE A 124 -7.03 20.20 8.01
C ILE A 124 -5.99 21.30 7.70
N ILE A 125 -6.33 22.21 6.79
CA ILE A 125 -5.45 23.32 6.40
C ILE A 125 -5.27 24.28 7.57
N CYS A 126 -6.31 24.60 8.32
CA CYS A 126 -6.23 25.44 9.52
C CYS A 126 -5.23 24.88 10.54
N ASP A 127 -5.26 23.58 10.78
CA ASP A 127 -4.34 22.93 11.70
C ASP A 127 -2.91 22.85 11.19
N LEU A 128 -2.71 22.62 9.88
CA LEU A 128 -1.39 22.67 9.27
C LEU A 128 -0.77 24.07 9.35
N ASN A 129 -1.57 25.12 9.41
CA ASN A 129 -1.11 26.50 9.61
C ASN A 129 -0.69 26.82 11.05
N ARG A 130 -0.94 25.95 12.03
CA ARG A 130 -0.53 26.19 13.43
C ARG A 130 1.00 26.20 13.55
N LYS A 131 1.52 27.01 14.48
CA LYS A 131 2.96 27.03 14.78
C LYS A 131 3.46 25.65 15.18
N VAL A 132 4.62 25.27 14.66
CA VAL A 132 5.22 23.96 14.91
C VAL A 132 6.00 24.02 16.22
N PRO A 133 5.80 23.08 17.16
CA PRO A 133 6.55 23.03 18.40
C PRO A 133 8.07 23.05 18.18
N GLU A 134 8.79 23.88 18.94
CA GLU A 134 10.24 24.09 18.81
C GLU A 134 11.07 22.80 18.93
N ASN A 135 10.59 21.82 19.71
CA ASN A 135 11.25 20.52 19.86
C ASN A 135 11.22 19.64 18.59
N LEU A 136 10.35 19.96 17.63
CA LEU A 136 10.27 19.28 16.33
C LEU A 136 11.09 19.99 15.24
N LEU A 137 11.64 21.17 15.54
CA LEU A 137 12.48 21.95 14.63
C LEU A 137 13.94 21.53 14.76
N LYS A 138 14.67 21.69 13.65
CA LYS A 138 16.12 21.55 13.61
C LYS A 138 16.72 22.83 13.06
N ILE A 139 17.93 23.14 13.50
CA ILE A 139 18.69 24.29 13.02
C ILE A 139 19.73 23.77 12.02
N LYS A 140 19.82 24.41 10.87
CA LYS A 140 20.97 24.28 9.97
C LYS A 140 21.65 25.63 9.82
N ILE A 141 22.97 25.62 9.66
CA ILE A 141 23.72 26.81 9.29
C ILE A 141 23.82 26.80 7.77
N ASP A 142 23.31 27.84 7.15
CA ASP A 142 23.32 28.02 5.70
C ASP A 142 23.89 29.40 5.41
N HIS A 143 25.04 29.46 4.75
CA HIS A 143 25.78 30.70 4.47
C HIS A 143 25.97 31.63 5.69
N GLY A 144 26.22 31.05 6.87
CA GLY A 144 26.43 31.80 8.12
C GLY A 144 25.15 32.17 8.88
N PHE A 145 23.97 31.92 8.30
CA PHE A 145 22.68 32.15 8.97
C PHE A 145 22.14 30.87 9.60
N GLN A 146 21.63 30.98 10.83
CA GLN A 146 20.91 29.89 11.47
C GLN A 146 19.47 29.85 10.95
N LEU A 147 19.13 28.77 10.23
CA LEU A 147 17.79 28.54 9.71
C LEU A 147 17.12 27.39 10.47
N LYS A 148 15.99 27.69 11.12
CA LYS A 148 15.10 26.66 11.66
C LYS A 148 14.32 26.01 10.51
N TYR A 149 14.20 24.69 10.53
CA TYR A 149 13.41 23.94 9.56
C TYR A 149 12.75 22.72 10.20
N ILE A 150 11.68 22.24 9.57
CA ILE A 150 11.01 20.98 9.95
C ILE A 150 11.65 19.84 9.16
N PRO A 151 12.29 18.84 9.79
CA PRO A 151 12.72 17.63 9.10
C PRO A 151 11.58 16.93 8.36
N TRP A 152 11.86 16.33 7.20
CA TRP A 152 10.81 15.75 6.34
C TRP A 152 9.96 14.70 7.07
N PHE A 153 10.56 13.87 7.93
CA PHE A 153 9.85 12.85 8.70
C PHE A 153 8.94 13.46 9.78
N HIS A 154 9.24 14.66 10.30
CA HIS A 154 8.34 15.38 11.18
C HIS A 154 7.16 15.97 10.40
N ALA A 155 7.42 16.55 9.21
CA ALA A 155 6.34 17.02 8.33
C ALA A 155 5.38 15.88 7.93
N ASN A 156 5.93 14.71 7.55
CA ASN A 156 5.17 13.49 7.28
C ASN A 156 4.29 13.06 8.46
N ARG A 157 4.84 13.08 9.68
CA ARG A 157 4.10 12.74 10.89
C ARG A 157 2.97 13.74 11.19
N MET A 158 3.20 15.02 10.94
CA MET A 158 2.18 16.06 11.13
C MET A 158 1.06 15.96 10.10
N LEU A 159 1.37 15.67 8.84
CA LEU A 159 0.35 15.36 7.83
C LEU A 159 -0.46 14.11 8.24
N ASN A 160 0.19 13.04 8.71
CA ASN A 160 -0.50 11.85 9.24
C ASN A 160 -1.38 12.15 10.46
N PHE A 161 -1.12 13.25 11.18
CA PHE A 161 -1.89 13.65 12.36
C PHE A 161 -3.05 14.59 12.01
N TYR A 162 -2.82 15.58 11.14
CA TYR A 162 -3.81 16.62 10.81
C TYR A 162 -4.69 16.29 9.61
N ALA A 163 -4.14 15.55 8.65
CA ALA A 163 -4.83 14.98 7.50
C ALA A 163 -4.88 13.45 7.62
N PRO A 164 -5.36 12.89 8.75
CA PRO A 164 -5.41 11.45 8.88
C PRO A 164 -6.42 10.92 7.87
N GLY A 165 -6.10 9.74 7.33
CA GLY A 165 -7.10 8.92 6.69
C GLY A 165 -8.22 8.48 7.64
N ARG A 166 -9.20 7.73 7.13
CA ARG A 166 -10.22 7.11 7.99
C ARG A 166 -9.53 6.38 9.14
N GLY A 167 -9.86 6.76 10.38
CA GLY A 167 -9.55 5.95 11.56
C GLY A 167 -8.49 6.44 12.55
N ARG A 168 -8.21 7.75 12.70
CA ARG A 168 -7.44 8.24 13.86
C ARG A 168 -8.10 9.40 14.61
N MET A 169 -8.95 9.06 15.57
CA MET A 169 -9.04 9.82 16.82
C MET A 169 -8.77 8.87 17.98
N GLY A 170 -7.53 8.87 18.46
CA GLY A 170 -7.06 8.09 19.60
C GLY A 170 -5.70 8.62 20.06
N ARG A 171 -5.63 9.03 21.33
CA ARG A 171 -4.59 9.85 21.99
C ARG A 171 -3.13 9.39 21.77
N ALA A 172 -2.22 10.37 21.75
CA ALA A 172 -0.78 10.21 21.62
C ALA A 172 -0.07 9.94 22.96
N SER A 173 0.82 8.95 23.00
CA SER A 173 1.93 8.89 23.96
C SER A 173 3.09 8.03 23.42
N GLY A 174 4.31 8.57 23.45
CA GLY A 174 5.56 7.79 23.57
C GLY A 174 6.25 7.32 22.29
N MET A 175 7.34 8.01 21.93
CA MET A 175 8.23 7.74 20.80
C MET A 175 9.55 7.14 21.30
N ARG A 176 10.16 6.18 20.58
CA ARG A 176 11.63 5.96 20.50
C ARG A 176 11.99 5.04 19.31
N GLN A 177 13.04 5.42 18.57
CA GLN A 177 13.58 4.82 17.35
C GLN A 177 15.09 4.58 17.53
N ALA A 178 15.62 3.50 16.93
CA ALA A 178 16.98 3.31 16.42
C ALA A 178 16.92 2.10 15.46
N GLY A 179 17.51 2.01 14.27
CA GLY A 179 18.54 2.79 13.58
C GLY A 179 19.58 1.82 13.02
N TYR A 180 19.51 1.45 11.73
CA TYR A 180 20.55 0.68 11.01
C TYR A 180 21.15 1.52 9.88
N ARG A 181 22.47 1.38 9.66
CA ARG A 181 23.28 2.14 8.69
C ARG A 181 23.56 1.32 7.42
N ARG A 182 23.70 2.07 6.32
CA ARG A 182 23.98 1.71 4.91
C ARG A 182 25.35 1.06 4.65
N ALA A 183 25.32 0.05 3.78
CA ALA A 183 25.94 -0.11 2.45
C ALA A 183 27.15 0.76 2.01
N ARG A 184 27.98 0.18 1.13
CA ARG A 184 28.57 0.76 -0.12
C ARG A 184 29.19 -0.40 -0.95
N ARG A 185 28.84 -0.57 -2.24
CA ARG A 185 29.44 -0.01 -3.50
C ARG A 185 30.90 -0.48 -3.70
N CYS A 186 31.44 -0.74 -4.90
CA CYS A 186 31.15 -0.27 -6.26
C CYS A 186 31.99 -1.09 -7.30
N SER A 187 31.51 -1.16 -8.56
CA SER A 187 32.21 -0.96 -9.86
C SER A 187 33.50 -1.76 -10.21
N SER A 188 33.83 -2.15 -11.45
CA SER A 188 33.74 -1.43 -12.74
C SER A 188 34.31 -2.28 -13.91
N THR A 189 33.83 -2.08 -15.16
CA THR A 189 34.50 -2.08 -16.52
C THR A 189 35.44 -3.24 -16.97
N ALA A 190 35.70 -3.62 -18.25
CA ALA A 190 35.47 -3.09 -19.61
C ALA A 190 35.69 -4.19 -20.71
N CYS A 191 35.15 -3.94 -21.91
CA CYS A 191 35.48 -4.31 -23.32
C CYS A 191 36.42 -5.48 -23.73
N PHE A 192 36.05 -6.26 -24.79
CA PHE A 192 36.68 -6.27 -26.15
C PHE A 192 36.09 -7.32 -27.14
N ALA A 193 35.96 -6.91 -28.42
CA ALA A 193 35.99 -7.58 -29.77
C ALA A 193 35.44 -9.01 -30.04
N SER A 194 34.50 -9.14 -31.02
CA SER A 194 34.61 -9.74 -32.41
C SER A 194 34.46 -11.29 -32.42
N SER A 195 33.89 -12.02 -33.40
CA SER A 195 33.58 -11.90 -34.84
C SER A 195 32.54 -13.01 -35.20
N GLY A 196 31.66 -12.86 -36.19
CA GLY A 196 31.73 -13.64 -37.45
C GLY A 196 30.51 -14.56 -37.74
N HIS A 197 29.57 -14.05 -38.57
CA HIS A 197 28.70 -14.65 -39.63
C HIS A 197 28.71 -16.19 -39.98
N PRO A 198 27.80 -16.73 -40.85
CA PRO A 198 26.40 -16.36 -41.24
C PRO A 198 25.43 -17.55 -41.63
N VAL A 199 24.19 -17.21 -42.09
CA VAL A 199 23.20 -17.94 -42.99
C VAL A 199 22.62 -19.28 -42.48
N ALA A 200 21.31 -19.58 -42.49
CA ALA A 200 20.42 -19.62 -43.65
C ALA A 200 18.91 -19.58 -43.33
N ALA A 201 18.18 -19.13 -44.35
CA ALA A 201 16.74 -18.96 -44.43
C ALA A 201 16.00 -20.28 -44.70
N THR A 202 14.74 -20.35 -44.26
CA THR A 202 13.68 -20.93 -45.10
C THR A 202 12.30 -20.37 -44.75
N THR A 203 11.66 -19.89 -45.79
CA THR A 203 10.30 -19.38 -45.98
C THR A 203 9.18 -20.43 -45.83
N SER A 204 7.95 -19.91 -45.76
CA SER A 204 6.66 -20.51 -46.20
C SER A 204 5.96 -21.38 -45.15
N LEU A 205 4.66 -21.23 -44.84
CA LEU A 205 3.52 -21.06 -45.74
C LEU A 205 2.37 -20.27 -45.09
N LYS A 206 1.64 -19.52 -45.93
CA LYS A 206 0.28 -19.01 -45.72
C LYS A 206 -0.74 -20.01 -46.28
N GLN A 207 -2.01 -19.78 -45.93
CA GLN A 207 -3.26 -20.46 -46.34
C GLN A 207 -3.66 -21.51 -45.28
N ASP A 208 -4.83 -21.43 -44.63
CA ASP A 208 -6.15 -21.25 -45.23
C ASP A 208 -7.09 -20.35 -44.41
N GLU A 209 -7.73 -19.40 -45.10
CA GLU A 209 -8.98 -18.74 -44.71
C GLU A 209 -10.13 -19.37 -45.53
N GLU A 210 -11.36 -19.16 -45.05
CA GLU A 210 -12.65 -19.50 -45.67
C GLU A 210 -13.21 -20.90 -45.40
N LEU A 211 -13.87 -21.05 -44.24
CA LEU A 211 -15.20 -21.68 -44.15
C LEU A 211 -15.84 -21.39 -42.79
N ARG A 212 -16.77 -20.43 -42.74
CA ARG A 212 -18.08 -20.54 -42.04
C ARG A 212 -18.83 -19.21 -42.04
N SER A 213 -19.89 -19.18 -42.85
CA SER A 213 -21.02 -18.30 -42.68
C SER A 213 -21.99 -18.84 -41.63
N SER A 214 -22.55 -17.92 -40.84
CA SER A 214 -23.82 -17.99 -40.10
C SER A 214 -24.00 -19.10 -39.05
N SER A 215 -23.67 -18.76 -37.80
CA SER A 215 -24.50 -19.10 -36.65
C SER A 215 -24.65 -17.82 -35.83
N SER A 216 -25.88 -17.32 -35.64
CA SER A 216 -26.16 -16.41 -34.54
C SER A 216 -26.12 -17.23 -33.25
N GLU A 217 -24.90 -17.53 -32.80
CA GLU A 217 -24.67 -18.12 -31.49
C GLU A 217 -25.05 -17.08 -30.45
N THR A 218 -26.14 -17.31 -29.74
CA THR A 218 -26.18 -16.96 -28.32
C THR A 218 -24.96 -17.63 -27.70
N GLU A 219 -23.83 -16.91 -27.63
CA GLU A 219 -22.65 -17.35 -26.92
C GLU A 219 -23.09 -17.73 -25.51
N GLN A 220 -23.16 -19.02 -25.22
CA GLN A 220 -23.35 -19.50 -23.86
C GLN A 220 -22.12 -19.03 -23.08
N ARG A 221 -22.32 -18.04 -22.21
CA ARG A 221 -21.27 -17.56 -21.30
C ARG A 221 -20.72 -18.77 -20.54
N GLN A 222 -19.43 -19.05 -20.71
CA GLN A 222 -18.76 -20.12 -19.96
C GLN A 222 -18.73 -19.69 -18.49
N THR A 223 -19.32 -20.51 -17.62
CA THR A 223 -19.37 -20.26 -16.17
C THR A 223 -18.81 -21.43 -15.39
N LEU A 224 -18.20 -21.16 -14.25
CA LEU A 224 -17.79 -22.17 -13.27
C LEU A 224 -18.39 -21.82 -11.92
N SER A 225 -19.24 -22.69 -11.38
CA SER A 225 -19.76 -22.53 -10.03
C SER A 225 -18.96 -23.38 -9.06
N ILE A 226 -18.45 -22.77 -7.99
CA ILE A 226 -17.68 -23.43 -6.94
C ILE A 226 -18.18 -23.00 -5.57
N THR A 227 -17.90 -23.83 -4.57
CA THR A 227 -18.03 -23.47 -3.16
C THR A 227 -17.24 -22.20 -2.88
N GLN A 228 -17.83 -21.26 -2.15
CA GLN A 228 -17.19 -20.00 -1.81
C GLN A 228 -15.83 -20.29 -1.15
N PRO A 229 -14.72 -19.76 -1.69
CA PRO A 229 -13.38 -20.08 -1.22
C PRO A 229 -13.00 -19.30 0.05
N ASP A 230 -11.85 -19.65 0.60
CA ASP A 230 -11.17 -18.93 1.68
C ASP A 230 -9.73 -18.60 1.28
N ASP A 231 -9.16 -17.51 1.81
CA ASP A 231 -7.76 -17.13 1.57
C ASP A 231 -6.87 -17.46 2.77
N TRP A 232 -6.09 -18.53 2.68
CA TRP A 232 -5.27 -19.02 3.79
C TRP A 232 -3.96 -18.23 3.99
N HIS A 233 -3.74 -17.10 3.28
CA HIS A 233 -2.61 -16.19 3.52
C HIS A 233 -2.88 -14.75 3.05
N LEU A 234 -3.25 -13.84 3.94
CA LEU A 234 -3.63 -12.47 3.58
C LEU A 234 -2.98 -11.38 4.45
N HIS A 235 -2.56 -10.26 3.84
CA HIS A 235 -2.07 -9.06 4.53
C HIS A 235 -3.03 -7.87 4.34
N LEU A 236 -3.76 -7.50 5.39
CA LEU A 236 -4.67 -6.36 5.37
C LEU A 236 -4.03 -5.02 5.80
N ARG A 237 -2.80 -5.07 6.32
CA ARG A 237 -2.12 -3.92 6.96
C ARG A 237 -2.94 -3.38 8.14
N ASP A 238 -2.92 -2.09 8.43
CA ASP A 238 -3.69 -1.53 9.56
C ASP A 238 -4.22 -0.12 9.24
N GLY A 239 -5.11 0.40 10.08
CA GLY A 239 -5.71 1.72 9.92
C GLY A 239 -6.48 1.86 8.60
N SER A 240 -6.35 3.01 7.94
CA SER A 240 -7.05 3.31 6.67
C SER A 240 -6.73 2.34 5.54
N PHE A 241 -5.59 1.64 5.61
CA PHE A 241 -5.21 0.67 4.58
C PHE A 241 -6.15 -0.54 4.55
N ILE A 242 -6.73 -0.94 5.71
CA ILE A 242 -7.65 -2.08 5.78
C ILE A 242 -8.84 -1.83 4.86
N ALA A 243 -9.48 -0.66 4.97
CA ALA A 243 -10.65 -0.32 4.17
C ALA A 243 -10.35 -0.28 2.66
N SER A 244 -9.10 0.05 2.27
CA SER A 244 -8.69 0.07 0.87
C SER A 244 -8.57 -1.31 0.25
N VAL A 245 -8.23 -2.34 1.04
CA VAL A 245 -7.85 -3.66 0.51
C VAL A 245 -8.79 -4.78 0.91
N ALA A 246 -9.46 -4.67 2.06
CA ALA A 246 -10.35 -5.71 2.57
C ALA A 246 -11.53 -5.97 1.64
N LYS A 247 -12.08 -4.92 1.01
CA LYS A 247 -13.20 -5.03 0.06
C LYS A 247 -12.93 -6.11 -1.00
N HIS A 248 -11.77 -6.04 -1.64
CA HIS A 248 -11.40 -6.97 -2.71
C HIS A 248 -11.34 -8.44 -2.25
N SER A 249 -10.92 -8.67 -1.01
CA SER A 249 -10.96 -10.02 -0.42
C SER A 249 -12.39 -10.43 -0.06
N THR A 250 -13.18 -9.54 0.55
CA THR A 250 -14.54 -9.86 1.02
C THR A 250 -15.55 -10.13 -0.09
N GLU A 251 -15.28 -9.65 -1.31
CA GLU A 251 -16.10 -9.92 -2.48
C GLU A 251 -15.92 -11.35 -3.01
N GLN A 252 -14.79 -12.00 -2.71
CA GLN A 252 -14.42 -13.30 -3.25
C GLN A 252 -14.42 -14.41 -2.19
N PHE A 253 -13.92 -14.11 -0.99
CA PHE A 253 -13.62 -15.11 0.03
C PHE A 253 -14.58 -14.99 1.22
N ALA A 254 -14.92 -16.13 1.84
CA ALA A 254 -15.70 -16.13 3.09
C ALA A 254 -14.80 -15.86 4.30
N ARG A 255 -13.62 -16.46 4.34
CA ARG A 255 -12.67 -16.33 5.45
C ARG A 255 -11.27 -16.03 4.94
N ALA A 256 -10.42 -15.49 5.80
CA ALA A 256 -9.00 -15.44 5.51
C ALA A 256 -8.11 -15.55 6.75
N ILE A 257 -6.96 -16.22 6.60
CA ILE A 257 -5.89 -16.21 7.60
C ILE A 257 -5.16 -14.87 7.50
N ILE A 258 -5.28 -14.06 8.56
CA ILE A 258 -4.70 -12.71 8.60
C ILE A 258 -3.29 -12.78 9.19
N MET A 259 -2.32 -12.35 8.39
CA MET A 259 -0.91 -12.37 8.78
C MET A 259 -0.58 -11.29 9.83
N PRO A 260 0.36 -11.56 10.78
CA PRO A 260 0.50 -10.76 12.01
C PRO A 260 1.66 -9.75 11.97
N ASN A 261 2.33 -9.57 10.84
CA ASN A 261 3.54 -8.74 10.65
C ASN A 261 3.22 -7.23 10.52
N LEU A 262 2.40 -6.71 11.44
CA LEU A 262 2.17 -5.27 11.62
C LEU A 262 3.38 -4.58 12.25
N ARG A 263 3.27 -3.26 12.48
CA ARG A 263 4.22 -2.49 13.29
C ARG A 263 3.49 -1.80 14.45
N PRO A 264 3.65 -2.27 15.70
CA PRO A 264 4.37 -3.48 16.12
C PRO A 264 3.70 -4.78 15.63
N PRO A 265 4.42 -5.91 15.57
CA PRO A 265 3.85 -7.20 15.19
C PRO A 265 2.83 -7.69 16.23
N VAL A 266 1.85 -8.48 15.79
CA VAL A 266 0.78 -9.02 16.65
C VAL A 266 1.31 -10.25 17.39
N THR A 267 1.87 -10.07 18.59
CA THR A 267 2.55 -11.14 19.35
C THR A 267 1.72 -11.73 20.47
N THR A 268 0.56 -11.15 20.79
CA THR A 268 -0.33 -11.62 21.87
C THR A 268 -1.78 -11.74 21.40
N THR A 269 -2.53 -12.58 22.09
CA THR A 269 -3.95 -12.85 21.87
C THR A 269 -4.80 -11.57 21.98
N ASP A 270 -4.43 -10.66 22.89
CA ASP A 270 -5.16 -9.39 23.06
C ASP A 270 -4.91 -8.47 21.87
N MET A 271 -3.68 -8.42 21.35
CA MET A 271 -3.38 -7.68 20.11
C MET A 271 -4.12 -8.27 18.91
N ALA A 272 -4.21 -9.59 18.81
CA ALA A 272 -4.95 -10.27 17.75
C ALA A 272 -6.45 -9.95 17.80
N THR A 273 -7.03 -9.95 19.00
CA THR A 273 -8.44 -9.59 19.22
C THR A 273 -8.69 -8.12 18.83
N GLN A 274 -7.86 -7.19 19.30
CA GLN A 274 -7.98 -5.78 18.93
C GLN A 274 -7.80 -5.54 17.43
N TYR A 275 -6.90 -6.28 16.77
CA TYR A 275 -6.70 -6.17 15.33
C TYR A 275 -7.91 -6.73 14.56
N ARG A 276 -8.46 -7.86 15.01
CA ARG A 276 -9.71 -8.41 14.48
C ARG A 276 -10.85 -7.39 14.55
N ASP A 277 -11.03 -6.73 15.69
CA ASP A 277 -12.08 -5.73 15.87
C ASP A 277 -11.91 -4.55 14.92
N ARG A 278 -10.67 -4.09 14.69
CA ARG A 278 -10.37 -3.05 13.69
C ARG A 278 -10.66 -3.51 12.27
N ILE A 279 -10.37 -4.76 11.93
CA ILE A 279 -10.70 -5.33 10.62
C ILE A 279 -12.21 -5.33 10.43
N LEU A 280 -12.96 -5.93 11.36
CA LEU A 280 -14.42 -6.03 11.31
C LEU A 280 -15.08 -4.64 11.20
N ALA A 281 -14.59 -3.66 11.94
CA ALA A 281 -15.08 -2.28 11.87
C ALA A 281 -14.81 -1.58 10.52
N ALA A 282 -13.80 -2.03 9.77
CA ALA A 282 -13.43 -1.49 8.47
C ALA A 282 -14.08 -2.24 7.29
N LEU A 283 -14.75 -3.36 7.53
CA LEU A 283 -15.42 -4.13 6.48
C LEU A 283 -16.63 -3.38 5.91
N PRO A 284 -17.00 -3.63 4.64
CA PRO A 284 -18.27 -3.14 4.10
C PRO A 284 -19.47 -3.56 4.95
N VAL A 285 -20.48 -2.69 5.04
CA VAL A 285 -21.73 -2.99 5.76
C VAL A 285 -22.37 -4.25 5.16
N GLY A 286 -22.76 -5.19 6.03
CA GLY A 286 -23.34 -6.47 5.61
C GLY A 286 -22.33 -7.51 5.12
N SER A 287 -21.03 -7.26 5.25
CA SER A 287 -20.01 -8.27 5.01
C SER A 287 -20.08 -9.41 6.03
N ASN A 288 -20.10 -10.64 5.53
CA ASN A 288 -20.03 -11.87 6.34
C ASN A 288 -18.59 -12.43 6.39
N PHE A 289 -17.59 -11.62 6.03
CA PHE A 289 -16.20 -12.06 5.99
C PHE A 289 -15.63 -12.30 7.38
N GLU A 290 -15.00 -13.45 7.58
CA GLU A 290 -14.41 -13.84 8.86
C GLU A 290 -12.87 -13.77 8.81
N PRO A 291 -12.25 -12.80 9.50
CA PRO A 291 -10.80 -12.78 9.70
C PRO A 291 -10.37 -13.80 10.76
N LEU A 292 -9.58 -14.80 10.34
CA LEU A 292 -8.96 -15.82 11.17
C LEU A 292 -7.57 -15.35 11.59
N MET A 293 -7.40 -14.99 12.86
CA MET A 293 -6.20 -14.27 13.29
C MET A 293 -5.02 -15.22 13.53
N THR A 294 -3.82 -14.66 13.44
CA THR A 294 -2.57 -15.37 13.77
C THR A 294 -1.74 -14.58 14.76
N LEU A 295 -0.82 -15.26 15.46
CA LEU A 295 0.23 -14.59 16.24
C LEU A 295 1.57 -14.66 15.53
N TYR A 296 2.33 -13.58 15.67
CA TYR A 296 3.71 -13.50 15.24
C TYR A 296 4.61 -14.23 16.26
N LEU A 297 5.29 -15.29 15.83
CA LEU A 297 6.23 -16.02 16.68
C LEU A 297 7.50 -15.21 16.92
N THR A 298 7.93 -15.14 18.17
CA THR A 298 9.18 -14.49 18.58
C THR A 298 9.98 -15.43 19.48
N ASP A 299 11.26 -15.12 19.67
CA ASP A 299 12.12 -15.81 20.65
C ASP A 299 11.55 -15.81 22.08
N ASN A 300 10.63 -14.88 22.40
CA ASN A 300 10.06 -14.68 23.73
C ASN A 300 8.60 -15.16 23.84
N THR A 301 8.03 -15.74 22.78
CA THR A 301 6.66 -16.26 22.83
C THR A 301 6.59 -17.40 23.85
N THR A 302 5.70 -17.29 24.84
CA THR A 302 5.62 -18.26 25.93
C THR A 302 4.58 -19.35 25.67
N PRO A 303 4.71 -20.53 26.28
CA PRO A 303 3.68 -21.58 26.25
C PRO A 303 2.31 -21.08 26.73
N GLU A 304 2.27 -20.18 27.71
CA GLU A 304 1.03 -19.63 28.27
C GLU A 304 0.29 -18.80 27.22
N GLU A 305 1.03 -18.03 26.41
CA GLU A 305 0.43 -17.26 25.32
C GLU A 305 -0.16 -18.16 24.24
N ILE A 306 0.49 -19.29 23.92
CA ILE A 306 -0.04 -20.30 22.99
C ILE A 306 -1.33 -20.93 23.53
N GLN A 307 -1.36 -21.25 24.82
CA GLN A 307 -2.57 -21.78 25.47
C GLN A 307 -3.71 -20.77 25.44
N LYS A 308 -3.43 -19.50 25.77
CA LYS A 308 -4.40 -18.39 25.71
C LYS A 308 -4.93 -18.19 24.29
N ALA A 309 -4.04 -18.24 23.31
CA ALA A 309 -4.40 -18.12 21.89
C ALA A 309 -5.41 -19.20 21.47
N LYS A 310 -5.16 -20.48 21.80
CA LYS A 310 -6.09 -21.57 21.50
C LYS A 310 -7.45 -21.37 22.18
N GLN A 311 -7.46 -20.98 23.45
CA GLN A 311 -8.69 -20.80 24.23
C GLN A 311 -9.54 -19.63 23.74
N SER A 312 -8.94 -18.63 23.07
CA SER A 312 -9.66 -17.45 22.57
C SER A 312 -10.67 -17.75 21.45
N ALA A 313 -10.48 -18.85 20.71
CA ALA A 313 -11.14 -19.13 19.43
C ALA A 313 -10.94 -18.06 18.34
N VAL A 314 -10.14 -17.01 18.60
CA VAL A 314 -9.80 -15.94 17.64
C VAL A 314 -8.54 -16.29 16.86
N VAL A 315 -7.54 -16.84 17.55
CA VAL A 315 -6.25 -17.23 16.94
C VAL A 315 -6.34 -18.66 16.39
N HIS A 316 -6.02 -18.80 15.10
CA HIS A 316 -6.10 -20.05 14.37
C HIS A 316 -4.74 -20.66 14.05
N ALA A 317 -3.67 -19.88 14.10
CA ALA A 317 -2.31 -20.35 13.84
C ALA A 317 -1.25 -19.40 14.39
N ILE A 318 0.00 -19.86 14.42
CA ILE A 318 1.16 -19.06 14.81
C ILE A 318 2.12 -18.97 13.62
N LYS A 319 2.50 -17.76 13.23
CA LYS A 319 3.34 -17.50 12.05
C LYS A 319 4.79 -17.26 12.45
N LEU A 320 5.67 -18.10 11.93
CA LEU A 320 7.12 -17.96 12.01
C LEU A 320 7.63 -17.14 10.81
N TYR A 321 8.30 -16.04 11.12
CA TYR A 321 9.17 -15.34 10.19
C TYR A 321 10.62 -15.44 10.69
N PRO A 322 11.56 -15.91 9.87
CA PRO A 322 12.98 -15.76 10.18
C PRO A 322 13.33 -14.28 10.24
N ALA A 323 14.14 -13.90 11.23
CA ALA A 323 14.47 -12.49 11.47
C ALA A 323 15.08 -11.85 10.21
N GLY A 324 14.42 -10.80 9.69
CA GLY A 324 14.84 -10.07 8.48
C GLY A 324 14.51 -10.73 7.14
N ALA A 325 13.76 -11.83 7.10
CA ALA A 325 13.41 -12.53 5.86
C ALA A 325 12.50 -11.73 4.92
N THR A 326 11.60 -10.90 5.44
CA THR A 326 10.60 -10.19 4.63
C THR A 326 10.10 -8.92 5.31
N THR A 327 9.13 -8.24 4.71
CA THR A 327 8.51 -7.01 5.23
C THR A 327 8.07 -7.16 6.69
N ASN A 328 8.64 -6.31 7.55
CA ASN A 328 8.39 -6.22 8.99
C ASN A 328 8.81 -7.45 9.82
N SER A 329 9.72 -8.29 9.32
CA SER A 329 10.17 -9.46 10.06
C SER A 329 11.39 -9.25 10.96
N ASP A 330 11.80 -8.00 11.22
CA ASP A 330 12.99 -7.69 12.02
C ASP A 330 12.91 -8.23 13.46
N GLN A 331 11.70 -8.40 14.00
CA GLN A 331 11.43 -8.98 15.32
C GLN A 331 11.14 -10.49 15.25
N GLY A 332 11.48 -11.12 14.12
CA GLY A 332 11.33 -12.55 13.84
C GLY A 332 12.16 -13.45 14.73
N VAL A 333 12.00 -14.75 14.51
CA VAL A 333 12.74 -15.79 15.21
C VAL A 333 14.20 -15.74 14.77
N SER A 334 15.11 -15.60 15.74
CA SER A 334 16.55 -15.62 15.46
C SER A 334 17.09 -17.04 15.41
N ASN A 335 16.56 -17.92 16.25
CA ASN A 335 16.90 -19.33 16.33
C ASN A 335 15.67 -20.12 16.76
N VAL A 336 15.22 -21.05 15.91
CA VAL A 336 14.02 -21.86 16.15
C VAL A 336 14.07 -22.64 17.46
N ASN A 337 15.27 -23.01 17.93
CA ASN A 337 15.42 -23.75 19.19
C ASN A 337 15.00 -22.91 20.42
N ARG A 338 15.03 -21.57 20.33
CA ARG A 338 14.53 -20.71 21.41
C ARG A 338 13.01 -20.73 21.53
N CYS A 339 12.32 -21.08 20.44
CA CYS A 339 10.87 -21.17 20.39
C CYS A 339 10.35 -22.55 20.85
N MET A 340 11.23 -23.50 21.18
CA MET A 340 10.83 -24.89 21.49
C MET A 340 9.72 -24.99 22.55
N PRO A 341 9.75 -24.26 23.68
CA PRO A 341 8.66 -24.33 24.65
C PRO A 341 7.30 -23.93 24.05
N ALA A 342 7.26 -22.88 23.22
CA ALA A 342 6.04 -22.48 22.53
C ALA A 342 5.61 -23.51 21.47
N LEU A 343 6.55 -24.06 20.70
CA LEU A 343 6.30 -25.05 19.66
C LEU A 343 5.79 -26.38 20.25
N GLU A 344 6.33 -26.83 21.38
CA GLU A 344 5.85 -28.00 22.13
C GLU A 344 4.41 -27.77 22.59
N ARG A 345 4.11 -26.59 23.16
CA ARG A 345 2.73 -26.25 23.52
C ARG A 345 1.80 -26.20 22.31
N MET A 346 2.26 -25.73 21.15
CA MET A 346 1.46 -25.74 19.91
C MET A 346 1.07 -27.16 19.50
N VAL A 347 1.98 -28.14 19.67
CA VAL A 347 1.68 -29.56 19.47
C VAL A 347 0.58 -30.03 20.43
N GLU A 348 0.72 -29.72 21.73
CA GLU A 348 -0.24 -30.12 22.77
C GLU A 348 -1.66 -29.60 22.49
N VAL A 349 -1.78 -28.33 22.07
CA VAL A 349 -3.09 -27.68 21.86
C VAL A 349 -3.60 -27.79 20.42
N GLY A 350 -2.82 -28.39 19.52
CA GLY A 350 -3.16 -28.55 18.11
C GLY A 350 -3.29 -27.23 17.36
N LEU A 351 -2.42 -26.24 17.61
CA LEU A 351 -2.31 -25.03 16.78
C LEU A 351 -1.25 -25.26 15.67
N PRO A 352 -1.59 -25.02 14.39
CA PRO A 352 -0.62 -25.16 13.31
C PRO A 352 0.43 -24.04 13.32
N LEU A 353 1.64 -24.39 12.90
CA LEU A 353 2.72 -23.44 12.62
C LEU A 353 2.70 -23.07 11.15
N LEU A 354 2.61 -21.78 10.85
CA LEU A 354 2.76 -21.25 9.50
C LEU A 354 4.20 -20.79 9.34
N VAL A 355 4.90 -21.19 8.28
CA VAL A 355 6.31 -20.83 8.10
C VAL A 355 6.54 -20.03 6.83
N HIS A 356 7.14 -18.85 6.96
CA HIS A 356 7.83 -18.20 5.84
C HIS A 356 9.20 -18.85 5.70
N GLY A 357 9.32 -19.81 4.79
CA GLY A 357 10.45 -20.73 4.74
C GLY A 357 11.67 -20.22 4.00
N GLU A 358 12.31 -19.12 4.43
CA GLU A 358 13.58 -18.63 3.85
C GLU A 358 14.62 -18.35 4.94
N VAL A 359 15.86 -18.81 4.75
CA VAL A 359 16.98 -18.33 5.58
C VAL A 359 17.38 -16.91 5.20
N THR A 360 18.00 -16.17 6.14
CA THR A 360 18.39 -14.77 5.93
C THR A 360 19.89 -14.54 5.90
N ASP A 361 20.67 -15.63 5.94
CA ASP A 361 22.12 -15.62 5.82
C ASP A 361 22.54 -14.90 4.53
N ALA A 362 23.42 -13.91 4.68
CA ALA A 362 23.92 -13.09 3.58
C ALA A 362 24.79 -13.88 2.59
N SER A 363 25.32 -15.04 3.00
CA SER A 363 26.10 -15.93 2.14
C SER A 363 25.24 -16.85 1.26
N VAL A 364 23.93 -16.95 1.54
CA VAL A 364 22.99 -17.79 0.78
C VAL A 364 22.29 -16.94 -0.27
N ASP A 365 22.43 -17.34 -1.54
CA ASP A 365 21.78 -16.70 -2.67
C ASP A 365 20.25 -16.68 -2.48
N VAL A 366 19.61 -15.57 -2.84
CA VAL A 366 18.18 -15.36 -2.64
C VAL A 366 17.31 -16.43 -3.32
N PHE A 367 17.78 -17.03 -4.41
CA PHE A 367 17.06 -18.10 -5.10
C PHE A 367 17.15 -19.45 -4.39
N ASP A 368 18.12 -19.64 -3.50
CA ASP A 368 18.38 -20.90 -2.77
C ASP A 368 17.85 -20.89 -1.33
N ARG A 369 17.43 -19.72 -0.81
CA ARG A 369 17.03 -19.55 0.60
C ARG A 369 15.92 -20.48 1.05
N GLU A 370 14.98 -20.81 0.17
CA GLU A 370 13.86 -21.71 0.47
C GLU A 370 14.33 -23.15 0.69
N ARG A 371 15.12 -23.69 -0.24
CA ARG A 371 15.73 -25.02 -0.12
C ARG A 371 16.61 -25.11 1.14
N VAL A 372 17.44 -24.11 1.38
CA VAL A 372 18.33 -24.09 2.54
C VAL A 372 17.55 -24.00 3.86
N PHE A 373 16.40 -23.33 3.89
CA PHE A 373 15.53 -23.31 5.07
C PHE A 373 14.95 -24.70 5.37
N ILE A 374 14.50 -25.42 4.34
CA ILE A 374 14.04 -26.80 4.48
C ILE A 374 15.14 -27.65 5.14
N GLU A 375 16.33 -27.65 4.55
CA GLU A 375 17.46 -28.49 4.99
C GLU A 375 17.94 -28.15 6.40
N ARG A 376 18.09 -26.85 6.71
CA ARG A 376 18.76 -26.41 7.95
C ARG A 376 17.81 -26.17 9.11
N VAL A 377 16.53 -25.93 8.85
CA VAL A 377 15.57 -25.48 9.87
C VAL A 377 14.36 -26.40 9.94
N LEU A 378 13.61 -26.52 8.84
CA LEU A 378 12.29 -27.14 8.91
C LEU A 378 12.33 -28.67 9.06
N ASP A 379 13.17 -29.35 8.28
CA ASP A 379 13.35 -30.81 8.38
C ASP A 379 13.88 -31.21 9.78
N PRO A 380 14.95 -30.57 10.32
CA PRO A 380 15.38 -30.82 11.69
C PRO A 380 14.31 -30.52 12.75
N LEU A 381 13.48 -29.49 12.55
CA LEU A 381 12.39 -29.17 13.48
C LEU A 381 11.31 -30.27 13.49
N LEU A 382 10.86 -30.72 12.32
CA LEU A 382 9.83 -31.75 12.21
C LEU A 382 10.32 -33.12 12.70
N LYS A 383 11.62 -33.41 12.60
CA LYS A 383 12.23 -34.59 13.26
C LYS A 383 12.15 -34.52 14.78
N LYS A 384 12.27 -33.33 15.37
CA LYS A 384 12.15 -33.12 16.83
C LYS A 384 10.70 -33.11 17.30
N LEU A 385 9.80 -32.53 16.51
CA LEU A 385 8.38 -32.38 16.81
C LEU A 385 7.51 -33.05 15.73
N PRO A 386 7.49 -34.40 15.66
CA PRO A 386 6.83 -35.13 14.58
C PRO A 386 5.29 -35.05 14.59
N LYS A 387 4.70 -34.41 15.60
CA LYS A 387 3.24 -34.15 15.67
C LYS A 387 2.90 -32.69 15.36
N LEU A 388 3.89 -31.82 15.12
CA LEU A 388 3.66 -30.44 14.79
C LEU A 388 3.08 -30.34 13.38
N ARG A 389 1.87 -29.80 13.26
CA ARG A 389 1.28 -29.49 11.96
C ARG A 389 1.87 -28.21 11.41
N VAL A 390 2.29 -28.22 10.16
CA VAL A 390 2.94 -27.09 9.50
C VAL A 390 2.26 -26.75 8.18
N VAL A 391 2.09 -25.45 7.93
CA VAL A 391 1.84 -24.92 6.59
C VAL A 391 3.11 -24.21 6.12
N MET A 392 3.76 -24.75 5.10
CA MET A 392 4.81 -24.04 4.38
C MET A 392 4.16 -23.00 3.49
N GLU A 393 4.23 -21.74 3.91
CA GLU A 393 3.53 -20.67 3.21
C GLU A 393 4.17 -20.40 1.84
N HIS A 394 3.35 -19.98 0.88
CA HIS A 394 3.72 -19.41 -0.42
C HIS A 394 4.94 -20.10 -1.06
N VAL A 395 4.91 -21.43 -1.18
CA VAL A 395 6.04 -22.23 -1.71
C VAL A 395 6.38 -21.81 -3.14
N THR A 396 7.68 -21.82 -3.47
CA THR A 396 8.17 -21.27 -4.74
C THR A 396 9.09 -22.21 -5.50
N THR A 397 9.60 -23.28 -4.88
CA THR A 397 10.51 -24.25 -5.48
C THR A 397 9.90 -25.64 -5.60
N SER A 398 10.50 -26.45 -6.48
CA SER A 398 10.22 -27.89 -6.57
C SER A 398 10.67 -28.61 -5.31
N ASP A 399 11.77 -28.17 -4.70
CA ASP A 399 12.28 -28.72 -3.45
C ASP A 399 11.25 -28.61 -2.31
N ALA A 400 10.52 -27.50 -2.24
CA ALA A 400 9.44 -27.31 -1.26
C ALA A 400 8.24 -28.21 -1.55
N VAL A 401 7.87 -28.40 -2.82
CA VAL A 401 6.82 -29.33 -3.22
C VAL A 401 7.19 -30.76 -2.82
N ASP A 402 8.38 -31.21 -3.21
CA ASP A 402 8.85 -32.58 -2.93
C ASP A 402 9.00 -32.80 -1.41
N PHE A 403 9.40 -31.77 -0.66
CA PHE A 403 9.43 -31.82 0.79
C PHE A 403 8.03 -32.01 1.39
N VAL A 404 7.03 -31.24 0.97
CA VAL A 404 5.65 -31.36 1.47
C VAL A 404 5.06 -32.73 1.16
N GLU A 405 5.24 -33.23 -0.07
CA GLU A 405 4.75 -34.56 -0.49
C GLU A 405 5.46 -35.72 0.22
N SER A 406 6.62 -35.49 0.85
CA SER A 406 7.32 -36.51 1.63
C SER A 406 6.65 -36.82 2.98
N PHE A 407 5.65 -36.03 3.40
CA PHE A 407 4.88 -36.23 4.64
C PHE A 407 3.47 -36.76 4.35
N PRO A 408 2.87 -37.50 5.30
CA PRO A 408 1.46 -37.89 5.18
C PRO A 408 0.53 -36.67 5.17
N GLU A 409 -0.61 -36.81 4.50
CA GLU A 409 -1.65 -35.78 4.46
C GLU A 409 -2.07 -35.33 5.87
N GLY A 410 -2.36 -34.04 6.01
CA GLY A 410 -2.82 -33.44 7.27
C GLY A 410 -1.71 -33.07 8.26
N MET A 411 -0.45 -33.45 8.00
CA MET A 411 0.70 -33.08 8.84
C MET A 411 1.43 -31.85 8.30
N VAL A 412 1.91 -31.92 7.05
CA VAL A 412 2.55 -30.80 6.36
C VAL A 412 1.73 -30.45 5.13
N ALA A 413 1.43 -29.17 4.98
CA ALA A 413 0.72 -28.61 3.84
C ALA A 413 1.45 -27.37 3.32
N ALA A 414 1.01 -26.84 2.18
CA ALA A 414 1.54 -25.63 1.59
C ALA A 414 0.45 -24.74 0.99
N THR A 415 0.64 -23.42 1.13
CA THR A 415 -0.12 -22.45 0.33
C THR A 415 0.63 -22.11 -0.94
N VAL A 416 -0.09 -21.89 -2.04
CA VAL A 416 0.49 -21.48 -3.32
C VAL A 416 -0.20 -20.23 -3.83
N THR A 417 0.58 -19.18 -4.11
CA THR A 417 0.06 -17.86 -4.51
C THR A 417 -0.27 -17.80 -6.02
N PRO A 418 -1.15 -16.89 -6.49
CA PRO A 418 -1.42 -16.80 -7.93
C PRO A 418 -0.20 -16.32 -8.73
N GLN A 419 0.61 -15.41 -8.19
CA GLN A 419 1.82 -14.92 -8.86
C GLN A 419 2.86 -16.02 -9.11
N HIS A 420 3.04 -16.96 -8.18
CA HIS A 420 3.99 -18.06 -8.33
C HIS A 420 3.48 -19.17 -9.26
N LEU A 421 2.18 -19.20 -9.57
CA LEU A 421 1.62 -20.05 -10.61
C LEU A 421 1.75 -19.42 -12.01
N LEU A 422 1.54 -18.11 -12.11
CA LEU A 422 1.49 -17.39 -13.39
C LEU A 422 2.85 -16.86 -13.86
N LEU A 423 3.75 -16.54 -12.93
CA LEU A 423 5.01 -15.86 -13.24
C LEU A 423 6.21 -16.70 -12.83
N ASN A 424 7.29 -16.56 -13.60
CA ASN A 424 8.64 -16.96 -13.19
C ASN A 424 9.52 -15.70 -13.10
N ARG A 425 10.76 -15.86 -12.63
CA ARG A 425 11.68 -14.75 -12.35
C ARG A 425 11.95 -13.83 -13.54
N ASN A 426 11.77 -14.29 -14.78
CA ASN A 426 11.92 -13.43 -15.95
C ASN A 426 10.95 -12.24 -15.87
N ALA A 427 9.76 -12.42 -15.29
CA ALA A 427 8.77 -11.35 -15.12
C ALA A 427 9.31 -10.15 -14.30
N ILE A 428 10.34 -10.35 -13.48
CA ILE A 428 11.01 -9.25 -12.74
C ILE A 428 11.91 -8.42 -13.67
N PHE A 429 12.44 -9.01 -14.74
CA PHE A 429 13.50 -8.42 -15.58
C PHE A 429 13.08 -8.17 -17.04
N THR A 430 11.92 -8.66 -17.48
CA THR A 430 11.46 -8.51 -18.88
C THR A 430 11.27 -7.03 -19.26
N GLY A 431 12.06 -6.55 -20.21
CA GLY A 431 12.02 -5.16 -20.68
C GLY A 431 12.49 -4.13 -19.65
N GLY A 432 13.17 -4.57 -18.58
CA GLY A 432 13.62 -3.73 -17.47
C GLY A 432 13.22 -4.31 -16.11
N LEU A 433 13.70 -3.67 -15.04
CA LEU A 433 13.34 -4.06 -13.68
C LEU A 433 11.89 -3.68 -13.37
N ARG A 434 11.06 -4.68 -13.04
CA ARG A 434 9.64 -4.52 -12.69
C ARG A 434 9.44 -4.75 -11.18
N PRO A 435 9.54 -3.70 -10.35
CA PRO A 435 9.48 -3.85 -8.89
C PRO A 435 8.11 -4.36 -8.40
N HIS A 436 7.03 -4.13 -9.16
CA HIS A 436 5.70 -4.65 -8.85
C HIS A 436 5.60 -6.18 -8.90
N ASN A 437 6.54 -6.86 -9.57
CA ASN A 437 6.64 -8.33 -9.59
C ASN A 437 7.63 -8.87 -8.54
N TYR A 438 8.22 -7.99 -7.71
CA TYR A 438 9.12 -8.40 -6.63
C TYR A 438 8.34 -8.72 -5.36
N CYS A 439 8.41 -9.97 -4.91
CA CYS A 439 7.91 -10.50 -3.63
C CYS A 439 8.95 -11.41 -2.97
N LEU A 440 8.63 -11.88 -1.76
CA LEU A 440 9.43 -12.85 -1.02
C LEU A 440 8.52 -14.00 -0.56
N PRO A 441 8.89 -15.27 -0.81
CA PRO A 441 10.08 -15.70 -1.53
C PRO A 441 10.08 -15.21 -2.98
N VAL A 442 11.26 -14.98 -3.55
CA VAL A 442 11.36 -14.37 -4.89
C VAL A 442 10.85 -15.34 -5.96
N LEU A 443 10.22 -14.82 -7.03
CA LEU A 443 9.90 -15.62 -8.21
C LEU A 443 11.12 -16.44 -8.66
N LYS A 444 10.91 -17.72 -8.96
CA LYS A 444 11.99 -18.68 -9.26
C LYS A 444 12.07 -19.01 -10.76
N ARG A 445 12.94 -19.95 -11.14
CA ARG A 445 13.05 -20.44 -12.53
C ARG A 445 11.75 -21.10 -13.00
N GLU A 446 11.56 -21.14 -14.32
CA GLU A 446 10.37 -21.74 -14.94
C GLU A 446 10.13 -23.20 -14.55
N SER A 447 11.19 -23.99 -14.30
CA SER A 447 11.07 -25.37 -13.81
C SER A 447 10.30 -25.45 -12.50
N HIS A 448 10.55 -24.53 -11.56
CA HIS A 448 9.85 -24.49 -10.29
C HIS A 448 8.38 -24.05 -10.46
N ARG A 449 8.12 -23.03 -11.29
CA ARG A 449 6.75 -22.59 -11.61
C ARG A 449 5.91 -23.75 -12.19
N ARG A 450 6.48 -24.54 -13.10
CA ARG A 450 5.82 -25.71 -13.68
C ARG A 450 5.51 -26.78 -12.64
N ARG A 451 6.45 -27.06 -11.72
CA ARG A 451 6.22 -28.01 -10.63
C ARG A 451 5.10 -27.56 -9.69
N LEU A 452 4.98 -26.26 -9.43
CA LEU A 452 3.86 -25.71 -8.66
C LEU A 452 2.52 -25.91 -9.39
N ILE A 453 2.45 -25.65 -10.70
CA ILE A 453 1.24 -25.92 -11.50
C ILE A 453 0.88 -27.40 -11.47
N GLU A 454 1.84 -28.28 -11.70
CA GLU A 454 1.67 -29.73 -11.67
C GLU A 454 1.04 -30.19 -10.35
N VAL A 455 1.57 -29.75 -9.20
CA VAL A 455 1.08 -30.22 -7.91
C VAL A 455 -0.29 -29.64 -7.52
N VAL A 456 -0.58 -28.37 -7.83
CA VAL A 456 -1.90 -27.80 -7.51
C VAL A 456 -3.01 -28.34 -8.43
N THR A 457 -2.64 -28.97 -9.54
CA THR A 457 -3.58 -29.60 -10.50
C THR A 457 -3.59 -31.13 -10.41
N SER A 458 -2.82 -31.74 -9.50
CA SER A 458 -2.76 -33.21 -9.33
C SER A 458 -3.92 -33.78 -8.52
N GLY A 459 -4.65 -32.94 -7.79
CA GLY A 459 -5.65 -33.36 -6.80
C GLY A 459 -5.09 -33.59 -5.39
N SER A 460 -3.81 -33.28 -5.14
CA SER A 460 -3.23 -33.35 -3.80
C SER A 460 -4.00 -32.48 -2.79
N ARG A 461 -4.26 -33.04 -1.61
CA ARG A 461 -4.97 -32.34 -0.51
C ARG A 461 -4.04 -31.47 0.35
N GLN A 462 -2.73 -31.58 0.14
CA GLN A 462 -1.72 -30.84 0.91
C GLN A 462 -1.48 -29.43 0.38
N PHE A 463 -2.00 -29.08 -0.79
CA PHE A 463 -1.82 -27.76 -1.40
C PHE A 463 -3.14 -27.02 -1.51
N PHE A 464 -3.16 -25.76 -1.07
CA PHE A 464 -4.36 -24.94 -1.09
C PHE A 464 -4.07 -23.45 -1.31
N LEU A 465 -5.14 -22.70 -1.57
CA LEU A 465 -5.10 -21.28 -1.88
C LEU A 465 -4.55 -20.44 -0.73
N GLY A 466 -3.52 -19.66 -0.98
CA GLY A 466 -3.10 -18.57 -0.10
C GLY A 466 -2.48 -17.48 -0.96
N THR A 467 -3.09 -16.30 -0.98
CA THR A 467 -2.75 -15.29 -2.00
C THR A 467 -1.40 -14.64 -1.75
N ASP A 468 -1.02 -14.53 -0.47
CA ASP A 468 0.02 -13.61 0.00
C ASP A 468 -0.18 -12.21 -0.61
N SER A 469 -1.44 -11.78 -0.74
CA SER A 469 -1.74 -10.46 -1.26
C SER A 469 -1.20 -9.41 -0.29
N ALA A 470 -0.11 -8.76 -0.70
CA ALA A 470 0.73 -7.91 0.13
C ALA A 470 0.79 -6.49 -0.44
N PRO A 471 -0.22 -5.65 -0.18
CA PRO A 471 -0.31 -4.30 -0.73
C PRO A 471 0.77 -3.38 -0.18
N HIS A 472 1.34 -2.56 -1.05
CA HIS A 472 2.32 -1.54 -0.74
C HIS A 472 2.00 -0.27 -1.54
N GLU A 473 2.33 0.89 -0.98
CA GLU A 473 2.23 2.15 -1.72
C GLU A 473 3.18 2.11 -2.92
N ARG A 474 2.74 2.67 -4.05
CA ARG A 474 3.51 2.70 -5.30
C ARG A 474 4.93 3.24 -5.09
N GLN A 475 5.08 4.34 -4.35
CA GLN A 475 6.38 4.94 -4.07
C GLN A 475 7.34 3.99 -3.34
N THR A 476 6.83 3.14 -2.46
CA THR A 476 7.65 2.17 -1.73
C THR A 476 8.10 1.01 -2.60
N LYS A 477 7.35 0.69 -3.67
CA LYS A 477 7.74 -0.28 -4.71
C LYS A 477 8.74 0.34 -5.69
N GLU A 478 8.46 1.55 -6.17
CA GLU A 478 9.26 2.32 -7.13
C GLU A 478 10.34 3.17 -6.44
N SER A 479 11.16 2.54 -5.61
CA SER A 479 12.23 3.21 -4.86
C SER A 479 13.60 2.57 -5.09
N SER A 480 14.66 3.19 -4.54
CA SER A 480 16.00 2.59 -4.54
C SER A 480 16.10 1.26 -3.80
N CYS A 481 15.09 0.92 -2.98
CA CYS A 481 14.98 -0.34 -2.25
C CYS A 481 13.48 -0.71 -2.19
N GLY A 482 12.96 -1.23 -3.31
CA GLY A 482 11.55 -1.57 -3.46
C GLY A 482 11.07 -2.60 -2.45
N CYS A 483 9.92 -2.36 -1.81
CA CYS A 483 9.32 -3.33 -0.90
C CYS A 483 8.92 -4.64 -1.62
N ALA A 484 9.08 -5.76 -0.94
CA ALA A 484 8.62 -7.07 -1.41
C ALA A 484 7.11 -7.26 -1.14
N GLY A 485 6.35 -7.61 -2.17
CA GLY A 485 4.93 -7.93 -2.07
C GLY A 485 4.19 -7.66 -3.38
N ILE A 486 3.26 -8.55 -3.75
CA ILE A 486 2.37 -8.38 -4.90
C ILE A 486 0.95 -8.22 -4.38
N TYR A 487 0.23 -7.22 -4.91
CA TYR A 487 -1.15 -7.00 -4.56
C TYR A 487 -2.10 -7.76 -5.50
N SER A 488 -2.51 -8.96 -5.11
CA SER A 488 -3.31 -9.87 -5.93
C SER A 488 -4.79 -9.95 -5.53
N ALA A 489 -5.17 -9.46 -4.34
CA ALA A 489 -6.54 -9.62 -3.82
C ALA A 489 -7.64 -9.13 -4.77
N HIS A 490 -7.41 -8.06 -5.54
CA HIS A 490 -8.39 -7.50 -6.48
C HIS A 490 -8.86 -8.45 -7.59
N ALA A 491 -8.09 -9.49 -7.90
CA ALA A 491 -8.40 -10.45 -8.97
C ALA A 491 -8.01 -11.89 -8.60
N ALA A 492 -7.82 -12.18 -7.31
CA ALA A 492 -7.19 -13.41 -6.83
C ALA A 492 -7.82 -14.68 -7.43
N LEU A 493 -9.13 -14.84 -7.35
CA LEU A 493 -9.80 -16.04 -7.85
C LEU A 493 -9.77 -16.13 -9.39
N SER A 494 -9.88 -15.00 -10.09
CA SER A 494 -9.71 -14.95 -11.54
C SER A 494 -8.30 -15.35 -11.99
N LEU A 495 -7.26 -14.96 -11.22
CA LEU A 495 -5.88 -15.34 -11.49
C LEU A 495 -5.65 -16.84 -11.31
N TYR A 496 -6.21 -17.45 -10.26
CA TYR A 496 -6.17 -18.90 -10.09
C TYR A 496 -6.94 -19.64 -11.18
N ALA A 497 -8.16 -19.19 -11.49
CA ALA A 497 -8.96 -19.78 -12.57
C ALA A 497 -8.21 -19.73 -13.91
N HIS A 498 -7.53 -18.63 -14.21
CA HIS A 498 -6.68 -18.50 -15.39
C HIS A 498 -5.53 -19.51 -15.39
N ALA A 499 -4.82 -19.67 -14.26
CA ALA A 499 -3.72 -20.63 -14.14
C ALA A 499 -4.19 -22.09 -14.31
N PHE A 500 -5.31 -22.47 -13.68
CA PHE A 500 -5.89 -23.82 -13.78
C PHE A 500 -6.48 -24.09 -15.16
N GLU A 501 -7.09 -23.09 -15.81
CA GLU A 501 -7.57 -23.21 -17.18
C GLU A 501 -6.42 -23.40 -18.17
N GLN A 502 -5.33 -22.65 -18.04
CA GLN A 502 -4.12 -22.83 -18.87
C GLN A 502 -3.51 -24.23 -18.73
N ALA A 503 -3.67 -24.86 -17.56
CA ALA A 503 -3.23 -26.23 -17.31
C ALA A 503 -4.26 -27.29 -17.74
N GLY A 504 -5.44 -26.90 -18.27
CA GLY A 504 -6.51 -27.84 -18.62
C GLY A 504 -7.19 -28.49 -17.41
N ALA A 505 -7.02 -27.93 -16.20
CA ALA A 505 -7.39 -28.55 -14.93
C ALA A 505 -8.40 -27.70 -14.13
N LEU A 506 -9.24 -26.91 -14.79
CA LEU A 506 -10.20 -26.01 -14.13
C LEU A 506 -11.14 -26.72 -13.13
N HIS A 507 -11.44 -28.00 -13.38
CA HIS A 507 -12.24 -28.85 -12.48
C HIS A 507 -11.58 -29.11 -11.11
N MET A 508 -10.26 -28.92 -10.98
CA MET A 508 -9.52 -29.07 -9.72
C MET A 508 -9.55 -27.80 -8.85
N LEU A 509 -9.99 -26.66 -9.39
CA LEU A 509 -9.92 -25.36 -8.71
C LEU A 509 -10.72 -25.36 -7.40
N GLU A 510 -11.89 -25.99 -7.36
CA GLU A 510 -12.75 -25.99 -6.16
C GLU A 510 -12.07 -26.67 -4.97
N ALA A 511 -11.43 -27.81 -5.19
CA ALA A 511 -10.72 -28.51 -4.12
C ALA A 511 -9.59 -27.66 -3.54
N PHE A 512 -8.77 -27.08 -4.42
CA PHE A 512 -7.66 -26.19 -4.05
C PHE A 512 -8.12 -24.92 -3.32
N ALA A 513 -9.20 -24.29 -3.79
CA ALA A 513 -9.67 -23.00 -3.28
C ALA A 513 -10.60 -23.10 -2.06
N SER A 514 -11.34 -24.20 -1.92
CA SER A 514 -12.50 -24.25 -1.01
C SER A 514 -12.54 -25.48 -0.09
N PHE A 515 -11.78 -26.55 -0.37
CA PHE A 515 -11.84 -27.80 0.41
C PHE A 515 -10.57 -28.11 1.19
N ASN A 516 -9.41 -28.07 0.53
CA ASN A 516 -8.15 -28.53 1.11
C ASN A 516 -7.72 -27.72 2.34
N GLY A 517 -7.86 -26.39 2.28
CA GLY A 517 -7.56 -25.50 3.40
C GLY A 517 -8.43 -25.73 4.63
N PRO A 518 -9.78 -25.66 4.56
CA PRO A 518 -10.61 -25.89 5.73
C PRO A 518 -10.43 -27.31 6.29
N ASP A 519 -10.24 -28.31 5.44
CA ASP A 519 -9.94 -29.69 5.87
C ASP A 519 -8.64 -29.75 6.71
N PHE A 520 -7.56 -29.08 6.27
CA PHE A 520 -6.31 -29.01 7.03
C PHE A 520 -6.46 -28.24 8.35
N TYR A 521 -7.14 -27.10 8.32
CA TYR A 521 -7.35 -26.26 9.51
C TYR A 521 -8.37 -26.85 10.50
N GLY A 522 -9.12 -27.89 10.11
CA GLY A 522 -10.18 -28.49 10.93
C GLY A 522 -11.41 -27.59 11.04
N LEU A 523 -11.68 -26.79 10.00
CA LEU A 523 -12.81 -25.88 9.92
C LEU A 523 -13.87 -26.45 8.95
N PRO A 524 -15.16 -26.13 9.14
CA PRO A 524 -16.19 -26.57 8.20
C PRO A 524 -15.97 -25.92 6.83
N ARG A 525 -16.27 -26.64 5.76
CA ARG A 525 -16.33 -26.08 4.40
C ARG A 525 -17.49 -25.09 4.32
N ASN A 526 -17.33 -24.07 3.49
CA ASN A 526 -18.41 -23.12 3.22
C ASN A 526 -19.58 -23.82 2.49
N THR A 527 -20.79 -23.30 2.63
CA THR A 527 -22.00 -23.84 1.98
C THR A 527 -22.54 -22.96 0.88
N LYS A 528 -22.10 -21.70 0.81
CA LYS A 528 -22.47 -20.76 -0.25
C LYS A 528 -21.70 -21.09 -1.52
N GLN A 529 -22.36 -20.99 -2.67
CA GLN A 529 -21.72 -21.06 -3.99
C GLN A 529 -21.39 -19.64 -4.50
N ILE A 530 -20.32 -19.53 -5.27
CA ILE A 530 -20.04 -18.39 -6.14
C ILE A 530 -19.90 -18.87 -7.58
N THR A 531 -20.15 -17.98 -8.54
CA THR A 531 -20.05 -18.29 -9.97
C THR A 531 -19.03 -17.38 -10.61
N LEU A 532 -17.97 -17.97 -11.17
CA LEU A 532 -17.04 -17.30 -12.06
C LEU A 532 -17.63 -17.26 -13.47
N VAL A 533 -17.62 -16.09 -14.08
CA VAL A 533 -18.04 -15.88 -15.47
C VAL A 533 -16.78 -15.61 -16.28
N LYS A 534 -16.60 -16.33 -17.38
CA LYS A 534 -15.49 -16.10 -18.31
C LYS A 534 -15.82 -14.93 -19.21
N GLU A 535 -15.41 -13.74 -18.79
CA GLU A 535 -15.54 -12.51 -19.57
C GLU A 535 -14.26 -11.67 -19.48
N PRO A 536 -13.84 -11.03 -20.59
CA PRO A 536 -12.69 -10.14 -20.57
C PRO A 536 -13.03 -8.87 -19.80
N TRP A 537 -12.10 -8.45 -18.95
CA TRP A 537 -12.15 -7.14 -18.28
C TRP A 537 -10.75 -6.57 -18.14
N VAL A 538 -10.66 -5.26 -17.97
CA VAL A 538 -9.38 -4.55 -17.85
C VAL A 538 -9.11 -4.25 -16.38
N VAL A 539 -7.99 -4.77 -15.87
CA VAL A 539 -7.52 -4.43 -14.52
C VAL A 539 -7.12 -2.96 -14.48
N PRO A 540 -7.66 -2.14 -13.56
CA PRO A 540 -7.22 -0.76 -13.33
C PRO A 540 -5.71 -0.66 -13.15
N GLU A 541 -5.09 0.37 -13.74
CA GLU A 541 -3.64 0.61 -13.61
C GLU A 541 -3.21 0.87 -12.16
N THR A 542 -4.09 1.49 -11.35
CA THR A 542 -3.83 1.83 -9.95
C THR A 542 -5.09 1.69 -9.11
N TYR A 543 -4.90 1.34 -7.83
CA TYR A 543 -5.94 1.38 -6.81
C TYR A 543 -5.60 2.45 -5.76
N ALA A 544 -6.63 3.11 -5.23
CA ALA A 544 -6.46 3.96 -4.05
C ALA A 544 -6.04 3.10 -2.85
N PHE A 545 -5.04 3.55 -2.09
CA PHE A 545 -4.50 2.81 -0.96
C PHE A 545 -4.20 3.74 0.21
N GLY A 546 -4.92 3.55 1.31
CA GLY A 546 -4.94 4.45 2.45
C GLY A 546 -5.82 5.68 2.21
N ASP A 547 -6.05 6.43 3.29
CA ASP A 547 -6.85 7.64 3.27
C ASP A 547 -6.00 8.82 3.79
N GLY A 548 -6.41 10.05 3.48
CA GLY A 548 -5.84 11.26 4.04
C GLY A 548 -4.99 11.98 3.02
N TRP A 549 -3.67 11.84 3.10
CA TRP A 549 -2.76 12.50 2.17
C TRP A 549 -1.84 11.49 1.51
N HIS A 550 -1.43 11.78 0.28
CA HIS A 550 -0.34 11.07 -0.39
C HIS A 550 0.60 12.07 -1.03
N GLY A 551 1.85 11.67 -1.18
CA GLY A 551 2.81 12.38 -2.01
C GLY A 551 2.98 11.69 -3.36
N ASP A 552 3.47 12.40 -4.37
CA ASP A 552 3.92 11.85 -5.65
C ASP A 552 5.11 12.64 -6.20
N VAL A 553 6.17 11.95 -6.65
CA VAL A 553 7.18 12.56 -7.53
C VAL A 553 6.56 12.79 -8.91
N ARG A 554 6.60 14.03 -9.39
CA ARG A 554 6.03 14.44 -10.67
C ARG A 554 7.06 14.53 -11.79
N ASN A 555 8.28 14.93 -11.45
CA ASN A 555 9.36 15.03 -12.41
C ASN A 555 10.71 14.94 -11.68
N ILE A 556 11.71 14.37 -12.35
CA ILE A 556 13.11 14.37 -11.92
C ILE A 556 13.93 14.86 -13.11
N THR A 557 14.67 15.95 -12.93
CA THR A 557 15.46 16.58 -13.99
C THR A 557 16.88 16.82 -13.52
N PHE A 558 17.85 16.24 -14.22
CA PHE A 558 19.27 16.50 -14.00
C PHE A 558 19.70 17.73 -14.80
N SER A 559 20.59 18.55 -14.25
CA SER A 559 21.18 19.66 -15.02
C SER A 559 22.04 19.13 -16.17
N PRO A 560 22.22 19.89 -17.28
CA PRO A 560 23.00 19.43 -18.43
C PRO A 560 24.45 19.05 -18.09
N ASP A 561 25.02 19.66 -17.05
CA ASP A 561 26.36 19.37 -16.53
C ASP A 561 26.38 18.25 -15.48
N ASN A 562 25.23 17.61 -15.21
CA ASN A 562 24.99 16.59 -14.19
C ASN A 562 25.42 17.00 -12.78
N LYS A 563 25.59 18.29 -12.48
CA LYS A 563 25.99 18.78 -11.14
C LYS A 563 24.83 18.90 -10.17
N THR A 564 23.59 18.96 -10.66
CA THR A 564 22.40 19.08 -9.82
C THR A 564 21.26 18.19 -10.30
N VAL A 565 20.40 17.79 -9.37
CA VAL A 565 19.14 17.13 -9.66
C VAL A 565 18.00 17.92 -9.04
N THR A 566 16.96 18.17 -9.84
CA THR A 566 15.73 18.83 -9.42
C THR A 566 14.59 17.84 -9.42
N VAL A 567 13.90 17.71 -8.29
CA VAL A 567 12.70 16.87 -8.13
C VAL A 567 11.50 17.79 -7.97
N VAL A 568 10.45 17.58 -8.76
CA VAL A 568 9.12 18.18 -8.55
C VAL A 568 8.27 17.16 -7.79
N TYR A 569 7.70 17.58 -6.68
CA TYR A 569 6.92 16.72 -5.79
C TYR A 569 5.55 17.33 -5.52
N ARG A 570 4.50 16.52 -5.61
CA ARG A 570 3.11 16.87 -5.26
C ARG A 570 2.77 16.27 -3.90
N VAL A 571 2.13 17.04 -3.05
CA VAL A 571 1.41 16.55 -1.86
C VAL A 571 -0.08 16.77 -2.13
N THR A 572 -0.87 15.72 -2.03
CA THR A 572 -2.33 15.73 -2.16
C THR A 572 -2.94 15.43 -0.80
N ILE A 573 -3.84 16.28 -0.32
CA ILE A 573 -4.61 16.12 0.92
C ILE A 573 -6.08 15.94 0.55
N ARG A 574 -6.72 14.94 1.16
CA ARG A 574 -8.14 14.63 1.00
C ARG A 574 -8.88 14.95 2.30
N GLY A 575 -9.94 15.75 2.19
CA GLY A 575 -10.90 16.03 3.25
C GLY A 575 -12.29 15.48 2.88
N ALA A 576 -13.27 15.69 3.75
CA ALA A 576 -14.65 15.22 3.54
C ALA A 576 -15.35 15.89 2.36
N ASP A 577 -14.90 17.10 2.02
CA ASP A 577 -15.46 18.03 1.04
C ASP A 577 -14.66 18.08 -0.28
N GLY A 578 -13.60 17.27 -0.41
CA GLY A 578 -12.83 17.15 -1.66
C GLY A 578 -11.36 16.83 -1.45
N GLU A 579 -10.55 17.03 -2.48
CA GLU A 579 -9.10 16.94 -2.41
C GLU A 579 -8.42 18.20 -2.94
N VAL A 580 -7.26 18.51 -2.37
CA VAL A 580 -6.42 19.64 -2.77
C VAL A 580 -4.97 19.18 -2.83
N TRP A 581 -4.23 19.71 -3.79
CA TRP A 581 -2.81 19.40 -3.92
C TRP A 581 -1.94 20.65 -4.00
N ARG A 582 -0.68 20.51 -3.60
CA ARG A 582 0.37 21.51 -3.78
C ARG A 582 1.61 20.83 -4.31
N GLU A 583 2.24 21.48 -5.28
CA GLU A 583 3.52 21.04 -5.83
C GLU A 583 4.62 21.99 -5.41
N SER A 584 5.83 21.46 -5.26
CA SER A 584 7.04 22.27 -5.18
C SER A 584 8.21 21.50 -5.77
N SER A 585 9.27 22.22 -6.11
CA SER A 585 10.54 21.63 -6.51
C SER A 585 11.58 21.72 -5.39
N GLY A 586 12.55 20.81 -5.45
CA GLY A 586 13.77 20.84 -4.67
C GLY A 586 14.96 20.46 -5.54
N THR A 587 16.07 21.16 -5.40
CA THR A 587 17.28 20.95 -6.20
C THR A 587 18.46 20.62 -5.30
N ALA A 588 19.08 19.46 -5.48
CA ALA A 588 20.25 19.04 -4.72
C ALA A 588 21.48 18.92 -5.63
N SER A 589 22.67 19.22 -5.11
CA SER A 589 23.91 18.92 -5.81
C SER A 589 24.13 17.40 -5.88
N THR A 590 24.59 16.91 -7.03
CA THR A 590 24.97 15.51 -7.21
C THR A 590 26.32 15.18 -6.58
N SER A 591 27.13 16.21 -6.27
CA SER A 591 28.46 16.09 -5.66
C SER A 591 28.48 16.33 -4.15
N ASP A 592 27.32 16.40 -3.50
CA ASP A 592 27.22 16.67 -2.05
C ASP A 592 27.50 15.40 -1.22
N ASP A 593 28.64 15.38 -0.53
CA ASP A 593 29.20 14.26 0.23
C ASP A 593 28.39 13.86 1.50
N GLY A 594 27.29 14.57 1.80
CA GLY A 594 26.39 14.24 2.91
C GLY A 594 25.59 12.94 2.73
N PHE A 595 25.06 12.39 3.84
CA PHE A 595 24.25 11.16 3.84
C PHE A 595 22.91 11.33 3.09
N GLY A 596 22.67 10.52 2.06
CA GLY A 596 21.43 10.52 1.27
C GLY A 596 21.71 10.58 -0.23
N ASP A 597 20.89 9.94 -1.07
CA ASP A 597 21.02 10.11 -2.52
C ASP A 597 20.58 11.54 -2.94
N PRO A 598 21.22 12.20 -3.93
CA PRO A 598 20.83 13.55 -4.36
C PRO A 598 19.36 13.68 -4.73
N VAL A 599 18.75 12.64 -5.34
CA VAL A 599 17.31 12.63 -5.65
C VAL A 599 16.50 12.65 -4.35
N GLN A 600 16.86 11.84 -3.35
CA GLN A 600 16.19 11.82 -2.05
C GLN A 600 16.32 13.15 -1.30
N LYS A 601 17.47 13.82 -1.41
CA LYS A 601 17.67 15.16 -0.84
C LYS A 601 16.76 16.17 -1.53
N ALA A 602 16.74 16.17 -2.86
CA ALA A 602 15.88 17.02 -3.69
C ALA A 602 14.39 16.78 -3.42
N GLU A 603 13.98 15.52 -3.33
CA GLU A 603 12.63 15.07 -2.99
C GLU A 603 12.23 15.54 -1.59
N GLY A 604 13.07 15.30 -0.57
CA GLY A 604 12.79 15.74 0.79
C GLY A 604 12.66 17.25 0.92
N MET A 605 13.38 18.03 0.10
CA MET A 605 13.18 19.48 -0.01
C MET A 605 11.88 19.84 -0.70
N ALA A 606 11.58 19.22 -1.84
CA ALA A 606 10.37 19.43 -2.62
C ALA A 606 9.12 19.13 -1.76
N PHE A 607 9.13 17.99 -1.05
CA PHE A 607 8.09 17.57 -0.13
C PHE A 607 7.84 18.59 0.98
N ARG A 608 8.88 19.02 1.71
CA ARG A 608 8.74 20.03 2.78
C ARG A 608 8.18 21.34 2.27
N ARG A 609 8.62 21.80 1.10
CA ARG A 609 8.12 23.03 0.47
C ARG A 609 6.67 22.88 0.01
N ALA A 610 6.29 21.71 -0.52
CA ALA A 610 4.90 21.40 -0.84
C ALA A 610 4.02 21.40 0.42
N CYS A 611 4.52 20.88 1.55
CA CYS A 611 3.84 20.97 2.85
C CYS A 611 3.71 22.43 3.33
N ALA A 612 4.76 23.24 3.19
CA ALA A 612 4.73 24.66 3.57
C ALA A 612 3.70 25.46 2.74
N ARG A 613 3.46 25.08 1.48
CA ARG A 613 2.38 25.64 0.65
C ARG A 613 0.96 25.31 1.15
N PHE A 614 0.82 24.37 2.08
CA PHE A 614 -0.40 24.13 2.85
C PHE A 614 -0.43 24.87 4.20
N GLY A 615 0.63 25.60 4.55
CA GLY A 615 0.77 26.29 5.83
C GLY A 615 1.77 25.67 6.79
N LEU A 616 2.16 24.41 6.58
CA LEU A 616 2.97 23.65 7.53
C LEU A 616 4.39 24.22 7.66
N GLY A 617 4.66 24.90 8.77
CA GLY A 617 5.94 25.56 9.00
C GLY A 617 6.18 26.77 8.11
N LEU A 618 5.13 27.33 7.50
CA LEU A 618 5.25 28.46 6.59
C LEU A 618 5.88 29.69 7.29
N HIS A 619 5.59 29.91 8.57
CA HIS A 619 6.20 30.97 9.39
C HIS A 619 7.73 30.92 9.43
N LEU A 620 8.34 29.74 9.34
CA LEU A 620 9.81 29.59 9.34
C LEU A 620 10.47 30.15 8.07
N TYR A 621 9.68 30.43 7.03
CA TYR A 621 10.13 31.07 5.79
C TYR A 621 9.88 32.58 5.78
N HIS A 622 9.16 33.11 6.77
CA HIS A 622 8.67 34.48 6.84
C HIS A 622 9.04 35.22 8.14
N ASP A 623 9.92 34.68 8.99
CA ASP A 623 10.40 35.44 10.16
C ASP A 623 11.13 36.71 9.68
N GLU A 624 10.43 37.84 9.82
CA GLU A 624 10.90 39.22 9.58
C GLU A 624 11.86 39.70 10.69
N ASP A 625 12.14 38.90 11.71
CA ASP A 625 13.10 39.23 12.77
C ASP A 625 14.55 38.85 12.35
N LYS A 626 14.97 39.37 11.20
CA LYS A 626 16.39 39.53 10.87
C LYS A 626 16.81 40.96 11.22
N THR A 627 17.00 41.22 12.51
CA THR A 627 17.77 42.35 13.01
C THR A 627 18.96 41.84 13.80
#